data_AF-A4AHY4-F1
#
_entry.id   AF-A4AHY4-F1
#
_cell.length_a   1.000
_cell.length_b   1.000
_cell.length_c   1.000
_cell.angle_alpha   90.00
_cell.angle_beta   90.00
_cell.angle_gamma   90.00
#
_symmetry.space_group_name_H-M   'P 1'
#
loop_
_entity.id
_entity.type
_entity.pdbx_description
1 polymer ?
#
loop_
_entity_poly.entity_id
_entity_poly.type
_entity_poly.pdbx_seq_one_letter_code
_entity_poly.pdbx_strand_id
1 'polypeptide(L)' 'SGWGTVAQLTTPTHAARLFYGGPSNPNKGVTRGLLEISGWKNMSLTKAAQAVQISAYPDAYAKWETSARSWLQELG' A
#
# COMPACT_ATOMS: atom_id res chain seq x y z
N SER A 1 3.68 -10.79 -12.61
CA SER A 1 3.32 -9.79 -11.58
C SER A 1 2.14 -8.98 -12.11
N GLY A 2 1.01 -8.92 -11.40
CA GLY A 2 -0.24 -8.32 -11.89
C GLY A 2 -0.37 -6.80 -11.74
N TRP A 3 0.71 -6.12 -11.32
CA TRP A 3 0.70 -4.72 -10.92
C TRP A 3 0.73 -3.71 -12.08
N GLY A 4 0.97 -4.16 -13.32
CA GLY A 4 1.11 -3.29 -14.48
C GLY A 4 2.55 -3.13 -14.97
N THR A 5 2.76 -2.22 -15.92
CA THR A 5 4.07 -1.95 -16.54
C THR A 5 4.94 -1.07 -15.65
N VAL A 6 6.26 -1.05 -15.92
CA VAL A 6 7.19 -0.17 -15.18
C VAL A 6 6.78 1.29 -15.28
N ALA A 7 6.40 1.78 -16.47
CA ALA A 7 5.97 3.16 -16.67
C ALA A 7 4.68 3.51 -15.89
N GLN A 8 3.77 2.55 -15.74
CA GLN A 8 2.59 2.70 -14.89
C GLN A 8 2.97 2.76 -13.41
N LEU A 9 3.91 1.92 -12.98
CA LEU A 9 4.34 1.82 -11.58
C LEU A 9 5.22 2.98 -11.13
N THR A 10 5.88 3.70 -12.05
CA THR A 10 6.60 4.94 -11.74
C THR A 10 5.68 6.17 -11.68
N THR A 11 4.39 6.02 -12.00
CA THR A 11 3.39 7.09 -11.87
C THR A 11 2.73 7.03 -10.49
N PRO A 12 3.00 7.98 -9.57
CA PRO A 12 2.59 7.86 -8.16
C PRO A 12 1.08 7.73 -7.96
N THR A 13 0.29 8.45 -8.75
CA THR A 13 -1.18 8.39 -8.68
C THR A 13 -1.72 7.03 -9.14
N HIS A 14 -1.08 6.40 -10.12
CA HIS A 14 -1.45 5.07 -10.60
C HIS A 14 -1.09 4.01 -9.55
N ALA A 15 0.14 4.06 -9.03
CA ALA A 15 0.60 3.17 -7.96
C ALA A 15 -0.27 3.28 -6.70
N ALA A 16 -0.65 4.51 -6.30
CA ALA A 16 -1.54 4.73 -5.15
C ALA A 16 -2.93 4.12 -5.38
N ARG A 17 -3.52 4.30 -6.56
CA ARG A 17 -4.83 3.70 -6.89
C ARG A 17 -4.79 2.17 -6.86
N LEU A 18 -3.69 1.56 -7.31
CA LEU A 18 -3.48 0.11 -7.19
C LEU A 18 -3.35 -0.32 -5.73
N PHE A 19 -2.54 0.38 -4.93
CA PHE A 19 -2.30 0.04 -3.54
C PHE A 19 -3.57 0.12 -2.69
N TYR A 20 -4.34 1.20 -2.81
CA TYR A 20 -5.59 1.35 -2.08
C TYR A 20 -6.71 0.46 -2.64
N GLY A 21 -6.76 0.28 -3.96
CA GLY A 21 -7.78 -0.52 -4.65
C GLY A 21 -9.18 0.08 -4.58
N GLY A 22 -10.21 -0.78 -4.58
CA GLY A 22 -11.61 -0.37 -4.51
C GLY A 22 -12.18 0.14 -5.85
N PRO A 23 -13.17 1.04 -5.86
CA PRO A 23 -13.81 1.54 -7.09
C PRO A 23 -12.85 2.19 -8.08
N SER A 24 -11.72 2.71 -7.58
CA SER A 24 -10.70 3.42 -8.37
C SER A 24 -9.54 2.52 -8.81
N ASN A 25 -9.61 1.21 -8.57
CA ASN A 25 -8.55 0.26 -8.92
C ASN A 25 -8.45 0.13 -10.46
N PRO A 26 -7.33 0.52 -11.09
CA PRO A 26 -7.17 0.41 -12.54
C PRO A 26 -7.00 -1.04 -13.01
N ASN A 27 -6.71 -1.99 -12.11
CA ASN A 27 -6.51 -3.41 -12.37
C ASN A 27 -7.51 -4.28 -11.59
N LYS A 28 -8.78 -3.88 -11.57
CA LYS A 28 -9.85 -4.60 -10.84
C LYS A 28 -9.89 -6.08 -11.25
N GLY A 29 -9.85 -6.97 -10.25
CA GLY A 29 -9.84 -8.42 -10.46
C GLY A 29 -8.46 -9.04 -10.73
N VAL A 30 -7.42 -8.22 -10.88
CA VAL A 30 -6.03 -8.69 -11.10
C VAL A 30 -5.18 -8.49 -9.84
N THR A 31 -5.27 -7.31 -9.22
CA THR A 31 -4.56 -7.02 -7.95
C THR A 31 -5.53 -6.57 -6.89
N ARG A 32 -5.40 -7.19 -5.71
CA ARG A 32 -6.10 -6.79 -4.49
C ARG A 32 -5.46 -5.54 -3.90
N GLY A 33 -6.27 -4.52 -3.62
CA GLY A 33 -5.83 -3.34 -2.87
C GLY A 33 -6.19 -3.41 -1.38
N LEU A 34 -5.69 -2.45 -0.60
CA LEU A 34 -5.90 -2.35 0.84
C LEU A 34 -7.38 -2.36 1.24
N LEU A 35 -8.22 -1.63 0.50
CA LEU A 35 -9.64 -1.49 0.82
C LEU A 35 -10.45 -2.79 0.61
N GLU A 36 -9.87 -3.76 -0.08
CA GLU A 36 -10.46 -5.07 -0.33
C GLU A 36 -10.02 -6.12 0.73
N ILE A 37 -9.15 -5.74 1.67
CA ILE A 37 -8.66 -6.61 2.76
C ILE A 37 -9.55 -6.44 3.98
N SER A 38 -10.39 -7.42 4.29
CA SER A 38 -11.22 -7.36 5.50
C SER A 38 -10.38 -7.19 6.76
N GLY A 39 -10.79 -6.29 7.65
CA GLY A 39 -10.12 -6.03 8.93
C GLY A 39 -8.81 -5.26 8.84
N TRP A 40 -8.41 -4.73 7.67
CA TRP A 40 -7.12 -4.03 7.51
C TRP A 40 -6.90 -2.88 8.49
N LYS A 41 -7.97 -2.19 8.91
CA LYS A 41 -7.92 -1.08 9.88
C LYS A 41 -7.42 -1.49 11.27
N ASN A 42 -7.57 -2.76 11.63
CA ASN A 42 -7.12 -3.29 12.91
C ASN A 42 -5.72 -3.92 12.84
N MET A 43 -5.10 -3.92 11.65
CA MET A 43 -3.74 -4.40 11.47
C MET A 43 -2.74 -3.30 11.82
N SER A 44 -1.51 -3.68 12.20
CA SER A 44 -0.41 -2.72 12.18
C SER A 44 -0.18 -2.21 10.75
N LEU A 45 0.39 -1.01 10.62
CA LEU A 45 0.66 -0.40 9.31
C LEU A 45 1.46 -1.34 8.39
N THR A 46 2.47 -2.02 8.93
CA THR A 46 3.28 -2.98 8.16
C THR A 46 2.52 -4.21 7.75
N LYS A 47 1.67 -4.76 8.62
CA LYS A 47 0.83 -5.93 8.28
C LYS A 47 -0.20 -5.58 7.21
N ALA A 48 -0.81 -4.40 7.30
CA ALA A 48 -1.72 -3.89 6.28
C ALA A 48 -1.03 -3.74 4.91
N ALA A 49 0.15 -3.10 4.88
CA ALA A 49 0.93 -2.93 3.65
C ALA A 49 1.41 -4.28 3.08
N GLN A 50 1.88 -5.19 3.94
CA GLN A 50 2.30 -6.52 3.54
C GLN A 50 1.16 -7.36 2.98
N ALA A 51 -0.05 -7.25 3.53
CA ALA A 51 -1.22 -7.97 3.03
C ALA A 51 -1.62 -7.55 1.60
N VAL A 52 -1.24 -6.33 1.19
CA VAL A 52 -1.36 -5.81 -0.18
C VAL A 52 -0.20 -6.28 -1.05
N GLN A 53 1.04 -6.03 -0.62
CA GLN A 53 2.23 -6.19 -1.47
C GLN A 53 2.74 -7.63 -1.54
N ILE A 54 2.52 -8.43 -0.50
CA ILE A 54 2.98 -9.82 -0.37
C ILE A 54 4.49 -9.91 -0.66
N SER A 55 5.28 -9.04 -0.01
CA SER A 55 6.73 -8.99 -0.19
C SER A 55 7.44 -10.09 0.60
N ALA A 56 8.72 -10.34 0.33
CA ALA A 56 9.53 -11.23 1.16
C ALA A 56 9.93 -10.61 2.52
N TYR A 57 9.59 -9.34 2.77
CA TYR A 57 10.09 -8.57 3.91
C TYR A 57 8.94 -7.86 4.65
N PRO A 58 8.13 -8.60 5.41
CA PRO A 58 6.89 -8.09 6.02
C PRO A 58 7.09 -6.88 6.94
N ASP A 59 8.26 -6.78 7.59
CA ASP A 59 8.54 -5.75 8.60
C ASP A 59 9.65 -4.77 8.18
N ALA A 60 10.16 -4.85 6.95
CA ALA A 60 11.33 -4.06 6.52
C ALA A 60 11.15 -2.54 6.73
N TYR A 61 9.92 -2.05 6.63
CA TYR A 61 9.60 -0.64 6.76
C TYR A 61 9.05 -0.26 8.15
N ALA A 62 8.85 -1.21 9.06
CA ALA A 62 8.31 -0.95 10.41
C ALA A 62 9.15 0.08 11.17
N LYS A 63 10.48 0.00 11.01
CA LYS A 63 11.44 0.89 11.67
C LYS A 63 11.25 2.38 11.36
N TRP A 64 10.56 2.71 10.26
CA TRP A 64 10.34 4.10 9.84
C TRP A 64 8.99 4.67 10.30
N GLU A 65 8.10 3.84 10.86
CA GLU A 65 6.74 4.27 11.21
C GLU A 65 6.76 5.42 12.24
N THR A 66 7.57 5.32 13.28
CA THR A 66 7.69 6.36 14.32
C THR A 66 8.16 7.69 13.72
N SER A 67 9.22 7.67 12.90
CA SER A 67 9.73 8.88 12.24
C SER A 67 8.69 9.51 11.33
N ALA A 68 8.00 8.70 10.53
CA ALA A 68 6.94 9.19 9.64
C ALA A 68 5.78 9.85 10.40
N ARG A 69 5.40 9.30 11.56
CA ARG A 69 4.38 9.90 12.44
C ARG A 69 4.83 11.24 13.01
N SER A 70 6.09 11.36 13.45
CA SER A 70 6.66 12.62 13.93
C SER A 70 6.62 13.69 12.83
N TRP A 71 7.10 13.35 11.63
CA TRP A 71 7.11 14.29 10.51
C TRP A 71 5.72 14.72 10.07
N LEU A 72 4.73 13.82 10.09
CA LEU A 72 3.35 14.20 9.80
C LEU A 72 2.79 15.20 10.81
N GLN A 73 3.15 15.08 12.10
CA GLN A 73 2.74 16.04 13.12
C GLN A 73 3.47 17.39 12.99
N GLU A 74 4.73 17.37 12.57
CA GLU A 74 5.57 18.57 12.45
C GLU A 74 5.31 19.36 11.15
N LEU A 75 4.97 18.67 10.05
CA LEU A 75 4.95 19.22 8.69
C LEU A 75 3.57 19.18 8.01
N GLY A 76 2.59 18.47 8.60
CA GLY A 76 1.24 18.29 8.05
C GLY A 76 0.25 19.33 8.56
#